data_AF-A0A1F3X2F3-F1
#
_entry.id   AF-A0A1F3X2F3-F1
#
_cell.length_a   1.000
_cell.length_b   1.000
_cell.length_c   1.000
_cell.angle_alpha   90.00
_cell.angle_beta   90.00
_cell.angle_gamma   90.00
#
_symmetry.space_group_name_H-M   'P 1'
#
loop_
_entity.id
_entity.type
_entity.pdbx_description
1 polymer ?
#
loop_
_entity_poly.entity_id
_entity_poly.type
_entity_poly.pdbx_seq_one_letter_code
_entity_poly.pdbx_strand_id
1 'polypeptide(L)'
;MWSAANGFDESLGSYWEDVDFSQRVLTAGYTVETNENWIIRHKRGATCHGLPLYTLYLFQRNRRIISWKYCDGVFERFLLIIVLVFSWFLLILRLLKGARYKDIKLLVRAILGYKYNYS
;
A
#
# COMPACT_ATOMS: atom_id res chain seq x y z
N MET A 1 -10.24 -17.26 -11.47
CA MET A 1 -9.40 -16.24 -10.78
C MET A 1 -10.21 -15.42 -9.78
N TRP A 2 -11.17 -14.58 -10.18
CA TRP A 2 -11.93 -13.73 -9.25
C TRP A 2 -12.57 -14.47 -8.06
N SER A 3 -13.33 -15.54 -8.34
CA SER A 3 -13.93 -16.38 -7.28
C SER A 3 -12.89 -17.13 -6.45
N ALA A 4 -11.77 -17.53 -7.04
CA ALA A 4 -10.70 -18.25 -6.34
C ALA A 4 -9.96 -17.34 -5.35
N ALA A 5 -9.83 -16.06 -5.70
CA ALA A 5 -9.31 -15.03 -4.83
C ALA A 5 -10.43 -14.28 -4.11
N ASN A 6 -11.67 -14.76 -4.01
CA ASN A 6 -12.77 -14.09 -3.28
C ASN A 6 -12.86 -12.55 -3.50
N GLY A 7 -12.62 -12.06 -4.71
CA GLY A 7 -12.59 -10.62 -5.01
C GLY A 7 -11.54 -9.79 -4.24
N PHE A 8 -11.73 -8.47 -4.18
CA PHE A 8 -10.86 -7.56 -3.43
C PHE A 8 -11.17 -7.55 -1.94
N ASP A 9 -10.13 -7.36 -1.12
CA ASP A 9 -10.29 -7.12 0.31
C ASP A 9 -10.72 -5.66 0.55
N GLU A 10 -12.01 -5.45 0.79
CA GLU A 10 -12.61 -4.13 0.99
C GLU A 10 -12.07 -3.40 2.24
N SER A 11 -11.46 -4.12 3.19
CA SER A 11 -10.86 -3.51 4.39
C SER A 11 -9.66 -2.62 4.08
N LEU A 12 -9.00 -2.85 2.94
CA LEU A 12 -7.89 -2.04 2.45
C LEU A 12 -8.37 -0.68 1.92
N GLY A 13 -9.61 -0.60 1.43
CA GLY A 13 -10.13 0.58 0.75
C GLY A 13 -9.45 0.80 -0.60
N SER A 14 -8.35 1.55 -0.63
CA SER A 14 -7.60 1.85 -1.85
C SER A 14 -6.10 1.79 -1.61
N TYR A 15 -5.35 1.48 -2.67
CA TYR A 15 -3.94 1.11 -2.70
C TYR A 15 -3.64 -0.26 -2.07
N TRP A 16 -2.86 -1.07 -2.78
CA TRP A 16 -2.42 -2.43 -2.42
C TRP A 16 -3.49 -3.53 -2.49
N GLU A 17 -4.74 -3.20 -2.82
CA GLU A 17 -5.79 -4.19 -3.10
C GLU A 17 -5.43 -5.08 -4.30
N ASP A 18 -4.79 -4.50 -5.30
CA ASP A 18 -4.30 -5.15 -6.51
C ASP A 18 -3.13 -6.10 -6.20
N VAL A 19 -2.20 -5.67 -5.35
CA VAL A 19 -1.08 -6.49 -4.90
C VAL A 19 -1.58 -7.69 -4.09
N ASP A 20 -2.46 -7.45 -3.12
CA ASP A 20 -3.06 -8.51 -2.30
C ASP A 20 -3.84 -9.53 -3.15
N PHE A 21 -4.66 -9.04 -4.09
CA PHE A 21 -5.38 -9.89 -5.03
C PHE A 21 -4.43 -10.71 -5.89
N SER A 22 -3.38 -10.09 -6.44
CA SER A 22 -2.39 -10.76 -7.28
C SER A 22 -1.68 -11.88 -6.51
N GLN A 23 -1.28 -11.63 -5.25
CA GLN A 23 -0.69 -12.66 -4.40
C GLN A 23 -1.65 -13.82 -4.16
N ARG A 24 -2.93 -13.55 -3.84
CA ARG A 24 -3.94 -14.61 -3.67
C ARG A 24 -4.19 -15.41 -4.94
N VAL A 25 -4.21 -14.76 -6.10
CA VAL A 25 -4.33 -15.43 -7.41
C VAL A 25 -3.14 -16.36 -7.65
N LEU A 26 -1.91 -15.91 -7.38
CA LEU A 26 -0.70 -16.73 -7.49
C LEU A 26 -0.72 -17.92 -6.53
N THR A 27 -1.09 -17.70 -5.26
CA THR A 27 -1.21 -18.78 -4.26
C THR A 27 -2.29 -19.80 -4.64
N ALA A 28 -3.33 -19.39 -5.35
CA ALA A 28 -4.36 -20.28 -5.89
C ALA A 28 -3.92 -21.07 -7.14
N GLY A 29 -2.66 -20.98 -7.55
CA GLY A 29 -2.08 -21.73 -8.66
C GLY A 29 -2.29 -21.11 -10.04
N TYR A 30 -2.75 -19.86 -10.11
CA TYR A 30 -2.84 -19.12 -11.37
C TYR A 30 -1.56 -18.30 -11.62
N THR A 31 -1.38 -17.84 -12.86
CA THR A 31 -0.29 -16.94 -13.24
C THR A 31 -0.80 -15.51 -13.46
N VAL A 32 0.08 -14.53 -13.26
CA VAL A 32 -0.16 -13.12 -13.57
C VAL A 32 0.95 -12.67 -14.52
N GLU A 33 0.58 -12.20 -15.70
CA GLU A 33 1.50 -11.85 -16.79
C GLU A 33 1.14 -10.51 -17.43
N THR A 34 2.15 -9.82 -17.95
CA THR A 34 1.98 -8.62 -18.77
C THR A 34 1.98 -9.00 -20.25
N ASN A 35 1.01 -8.52 -21.02
CA ASN A 35 0.94 -8.77 -22.47
C ASN A 35 1.30 -7.50 -23.25
N GLU A 36 2.47 -7.50 -23.89
CA GLU A 36 2.99 -6.35 -24.62
C GLU A 36 2.23 -6.05 -25.93
N ASN A 37 1.45 -7.00 -26.44
CA ASN A 37 0.64 -6.81 -27.65
C ASN A 37 -0.65 -6.04 -27.37
N TRP A 38 -1.02 -5.84 -26.11
CA TRP A 38 -2.21 -5.12 -25.70
C TRP A 38 -1.85 -3.80 -25.04
N ILE A 39 -2.25 -2.70 -25.66
CA ILE A 39 -2.03 -1.36 -25.12
C ILE A 39 -3.37 -0.77 -24.68
N ILE A 40 -3.53 -0.62 -23.37
CA ILE A 40 -4.67 0.08 -22.76
C ILE A 40 -4.20 1.47 -22.31
N ARG A 41 -4.82 2.52 -22.85
CA ARG A 41 -4.52 3.90 -22.47
C ARG A 41 -5.37 4.30 -21.27
N HIS A 42 -4.73 4.65 -20.15
CA HIS A 42 -5.41 5.21 -18.99
C HIS A 42 -5.04 6.70 -18.83
N LYS A 43 -6.02 7.54 -18.50
CA LYS A 43 -5.75 8.91 -18.09
C LYS A 43 -5.09 8.85 -16.71
N ARG A 44 -3.93 9.50 -16.54
CA ARG A 44 -3.17 9.54 -15.27
C ARG A 44 -4.13 9.76 -14.09
N GLY A 45 -4.03 8.94 -13.04
CA GLY A 45 -5.01 8.85 -11.97
C GLY A 45 -5.30 10.18 -11.27
N ALA A 46 -6.34 10.90 -11.69
CA ALA A 46 -6.66 12.24 -11.20
C ALA A 46 -7.23 12.26 -9.77
N THR A 47 -7.86 11.16 -9.33
CA THR A 47 -8.70 11.13 -8.12
C THR A 47 -7.91 11.11 -6.80
N CYS A 48 -6.64 10.72 -6.83
CA CYS A 48 -5.83 10.55 -5.62
C CYS A 48 -4.64 11.52 -5.53
N HIS A 49 -4.39 12.33 -6.57
CA HIS A 49 -3.25 13.24 -6.59
C HIS A 49 -3.47 14.41 -5.61
N GLY A 50 -2.80 14.32 -4.46
CA GLY A 50 -2.67 15.42 -3.51
C GLY A 50 -3.40 15.21 -2.18
N LEU A 51 -4.31 14.24 -2.09
CA LEU A 51 -5.00 13.94 -0.83
C LEU A 51 -4.11 13.12 0.11
N PRO A 52 -3.73 13.65 1.28
CA PRO A 52 -2.87 12.95 2.24
C PRO A 52 -3.49 11.64 2.76
N LEU A 53 -4.81 11.56 2.81
CA LEU A 53 -5.53 10.34 3.20
C LEU A 53 -5.16 9.15 2.31
N TYR A 54 -5.20 9.34 0.99
CA TYR A 54 -4.90 8.29 0.03
C TYR A 54 -3.40 8.03 -0.07
N THR A 55 -2.63 9.10 -0.26
CA THR A 55 -1.20 9.01 -0.59
C THR A 55 -0.28 8.75 0.61
N LEU A 56 -0.72 9.08 1.83
CA LEU A 56 0.04 8.83 3.05
C LEU A 56 -0.64 7.80 3.94
N TYR A 57 -1.91 7.98 4.30
CA TYR A 57 -2.53 7.06 5.27
C TYR A 57 -2.81 5.68 4.68
N LEU A 58 -3.69 5.58 3.68
CA LEU A 58 -4.09 4.31 3.09
C LEU A 58 -2.88 3.59 2.48
N PHE A 59 -2.07 4.32 1.69
CA PHE A 59 -0.88 3.74 1.08
C PHE A 59 0.11 3.15 2.10
N GLN A 60 0.47 3.88 3.16
CA GLN A 60 1.49 3.40 4.11
C GLN A 60 0.94 2.34 5.06
N ARG A 61 -0.34 2.47 5.48
CA ARG A 61 -1.03 1.47 6.29
C ARG A 61 -1.10 0.14 5.53
N ASN A 62 -1.59 0.17 4.29
CA ASN A 62 -1.79 -1.04 3.49
C ASN A 62 -0.45 -1.65 3.05
N ARG A 63 0.55 -0.83 2.69
CA ARG A 63 1.92 -1.29 2.45
C ARG A 63 2.44 -2.13 3.61
N ARG A 64 2.33 -1.62 4.85
CA ARG A 64 2.77 -2.34 6.04
C ARG A 64 2.01 -3.67 6.21
N ILE A 65 0.69 -3.64 6.12
CA ILE A 65 -0.17 -4.82 6.30
C ILE A 65 0.15 -5.89 5.26
N ILE A 66 0.16 -5.52 3.98
CA ILE A 66 0.35 -6.45 2.87
C ILE A 66 1.79 -6.95 2.80
N SER A 67 2.80 -6.08 2.95
CA SER A 67 4.18 -6.55 2.99
C SER A 67 4.42 -7.50 4.16
N TRP A 68 3.83 -7.26 5.34
CA TRP A 68 3.96 -8.19 6.48
C TRP A 68 3.23 -9.52 6.23
N LYS A 69 2.03 -9.47 5.63
CA LYS A 69 1.20 -10.64 5.31
C LYS A 69 1.89 -11.64 4.38
N TYR A 70 2.68 -11.16 3.42
CA TYR A 70 3.32 -11.99 2.40
C TYR A 70 4.85 -12.14 2.57
N CYS A 71 5.40 -11.65 3.68
CA CYS A 71 6.81 -11.79 4.00
C CYS A 71 6.95 -12.77 5.16
N ASP A 72 7.26 -14.03 4.86
CA ASP A 72 7.22 -15.10 5.87
C ASP A 72 8.57 -15.38 6.53
N GLY A 73 9.67 -15.17 5.82
CA GLY A 73 11.00 -15.46 6.33
C GLY A 73 11.49 -14.45 7.38
N VAL A 74 12.21 -14.93 8.39
CA VAL A 74 12.67 -14.12 9.53
C VAL A 74 13.64 -13.02 9.07
N PHE A 75 14.56 -13.38 8.18
CA PHE A 75 15.54 -12.44 7.65
C PHE A 75 14.87 -11.39 6.75
N GLU A 76 13.92 -11.82 5.92
CA GLU A 76 13.12 -10.98 5.04
C GLU A 76 12.27 -10.01 5.86
N ARG A 77 11.68 -10.46 6.98
CA ARG A 77 10.95 -9.59 7.92
C ARG A 77 11.87 -8.56 8.57
N PHE A 78 13.07 -8.96 8.96
CA PHE A 78 14.07 -8.01 9.49
C PHE A 78 14.43 -6.94 8.45
N LEU A 79 14.74 -7.35 7.21
CA LEU A 79 14.98 -6.43 6.11
C LEU A 79 13.77 -5.54 5.81
N LEU A 80 12.56 -6.11 5.82
CA LEU A 80 11.31 -5.37 5.62
C LEU A 80 11.16 -4.26 6.66
N ILE A 81 11.42 -4.55 7.93
CA ILE A 81 11.38 -3.55 9.01
C ILE A 81 12.37 -2.41 8.71
N ILE A 82 13.62 -2.74 8.36
CA ILE A 82 14.64 -1.73 8.00
C ILE A 82 14.15 -0.85 6.84
N VAL A 83 13.65 -1.47 5.77
CA VAL A 83 13.16 -0.78 4.58
C VAL A 83 11.97 0.13 4.90
N LEU A 84 11.00 -0.35 5.68
CA LEU A 84 9.84 0.45 6.08
C LEU A 84 10.25 1.62 6.96
N VAL A 85 11.05 1.39 8.00
CA VAL A 85 11.52 2.44 8.92
C VAL A 85 12.33 3.50 8.16
N PHE A 86 13.29 3.08 7.32
CA PHE A 86 14.07 4.01 6.52
C PHE A 86 13.20 4.80 5.54
N SER A 87 12.25 4.13 4.86
CA SER A 87 11.30 4.77 3.95
C SER A 87 10.42 5.80 4.66
N TRP A 88 9.93 5.50 5.86
CA TRP A 88 9.15 6.44 6.66
C TRP A 88 9.97 7.59 7.20
N PHE A 89 11.22 7.33 7.60
CA PHE A 89 12.14 8.37 8.03
C PHE A 89 12.35 9.41 6.93
N LEU A 90 12.68 8.98 5.71
CA LEU A 90 12.82 9.89 4.57
C LEU A 90 11.52 10.65 4.24
N LEU A 91 10.38 9.99 4.38
CA LEU A 91 9.07 10.61 4.17
C LEU A 91 8.78 11.69 5.23
N ILE A 92 9.11 11.44 6.49
CA ILE A 92 8.99 12.42 7.58
C ILE A 92 9.89 13.63 7.31
N LEU A 93 11.16 13.43 6.93
CA LEU A 93 12.06 14.53 6.57
C LEU A 93 11.49 15.39 5.42
N ARG A 94 10.91 14.75 4.40
CA ARG A 94 10.26 15.45 3.29
C ARG A 94 9.05 16.28 3.76
N LEU A 95 8.21 15.71 4.63
CA LEU A 95 7.04 16.42 5.17
C LEU A 95 7.45 17.58 6.08
N LEU A 96 8.50 17.42 6.88
CA LEU A 96 9.07 18.48 7.72
C LEU A 96 9.62 19.63 6.85
N LYS A 97 10.38 19.33 5.79
CA LYS A 97 10.89 20.35 4.85
C LYS A 97 9.76 21.13 4.18
N GLY A 98 8.60 20.52 3.99
CA GLY A 98 7.40 21.16 3.46
C GLY A 98 6.46 21.78 4.50
N ALA A 99 6.84 21.81 5.79
CA ALA A 99 6.00 22.27 6.90
C ALA A 99 4.61 21.59 7.01
N ARG A 100 4.50 20.33 6.56
CA ARG A 100 3.25 19.56 6.50
C ARG A 100 2.95 18.77 7.79
N TYR A 101 2.92 19.45 8.93
CA TYR A 101 2.82 18.79 10.25
C TYR A 101 1.55 17.95 10.46
N LYS A 102 0.41 18.38 9.90
CA LYS A 102 -0.85 17.62 9.96
C LYS A 102 -0.72 16.24 9.29
N ASP A 103 0.05 16.18 8.20
CA ASP A 103 0.28 14.97 7.44
C ASP A 103 1.26 14.01 8.11
N ILE A 104 2.17 14.53 8.94
CA ILE A 104 3.02 13.71 9.81
C ILE A 104 2.15 12.97 10.83
N LYS A 105 1.19 13.65 11.47
CA LYS A 105 0.25 13.00 12.41
C LYS A 105 -0.55 11.90 11.71
N LEU A 106 -0.95 12.14 10.46
CA LEU A 106 -1.66 11.17 9.64
C LEU A 106 -0.79 9.95 9.28
N LEU A 107 0.47 10.18 8.90
CA LEU A 107 1.45 9.13 8.65
C LEU A 107 1.70 8.28 9.90
N VAL A 108 1.87 8.90 11.06
CA VAL A 108 2.06 8.18 12.34
C VAL A 108 0.86 7.27 12.64
N ARG A 109 -0.37 7.75 12.40
CA ARG A 109 -1.57 6.90 12.53
C ARG A 109 -1.53 5.69 11.59
N ALA A 110 -1.06 5.88 10.35
CA ALA A 110 -0.91 4.80 9.38
C ALA A 110 0.10 3.73 9.84
N ILE A 111 1.24 4.19 10.39
CA ILE A 111 2.33 3.34 10.89
C ILE A 111 1.89 2.55 12.12
N LEU A 112 1.16 3.19 13.05
CA LEU A 112 0.71 2.55 14.29
C LEU A 112 -0.57 1.72 14.10
N GLY A 113 -1.25 1.84 12.95
CA GLY A 113 -2.48 1.09 12.67
C GLY A 113 -3.73 1.65 13.35
N TYR A 114 -3.70 2.90 13.82
CA TYR A 114 -4.90 3.52 14.38
C TYR A 114 -5.94 3.75 13.28
N LYS A 115 -7.19 3.35 13.54
CA LYS A 115 -8.32 3.62 12.65
C LYS A 115 -8.49 5.14 12.49
N TYR A 116 -8.62 5.58 11.25
CA TYR A 116 -8.95 6.96 10.92
C TYR A 116 -10.47 7.04 10.73
N ASN A 117 -11.16 7.73 11.63
CA ASN A 117 -12.61 7.94 11.51
C ASN A 117 -12.86 8.98 10.42
N TYR A 118 -13.64 8.61 9.42
CA TYR A 118 -14.09 9.49 8.35
C TYR A 118 -15.21 10.37 8.93
N SER A 119 -14.91 11.62 9.27
CA SER A 119 -15.89 12.65 9.65
C SER A 119 -16.04 13.64 8.51
#